data_AF-A0A356CTI4-F1
#
_entry.id   AF-A0A356CTI4-F1
#
_cell.length_a   1.000
_cell.length_b   1.000
_cell.length_c   1.000
_cell.angle_alpha   90.00
_cell.angle_beta   90.00
_cell.angle_gamma   90.00
#
_symmetry.space_group_name_H-M   'P 1'
#
loop_
_entity.id
_entity.type
_entity.pdbx_description
1 polymer ?
#
loop_
_entity_poly.entity_id
_entity_poly.type
_entity_poly.pdbx_seq_one_letter_code
_entity_poly.pdbx_strand_id
1 'polypeptide(L)' 'HDEVKKIAHFITEKIAGYGAVREACDFIMKAQDTYGKVIAPYLK' A
#
# COMPACT_ATOMS: atom_id res chain seq x y z
N HIS A 1 -3.58 3.41 18.61
CA HIS A 1 -3.91 3.28 17.18
C HIS A 1 -4.60 4.55 16.67
N ASP A 2 -5.63 5.06 17.39
CA ASP A 2 -6.40 6.22 16.93
C ASP A 2 -5.63 7.54 16.93
N GLU A 3 -4.78 7.80 17.93
CA GLU A 3 -3.95 9.03 17.93
C GLU A 3 -2.98 9.10 16.74
N VAL A 4 -2.43 7.96 16.33
CA VAL A 4 -1.53 7.89 15.16
C VAL A 4 -2.32 8.12 13.87
N LYS A 5 -3.56 7.64 13.78
CA LYS A 5 -4.43 7.88 12.62
C LYS A 5 -4.74 9.36 12.42
N LYS A 6 -4.89 10.14 13.50
CA LYS A 6 -5.19 11.58 13.40
C LYS A 6 -4.11 12.39 12.68
N ILE A 7 -2.86 11.91 12.70
CA ILE A 7 -1.70 12.61 12.09
C ILE A 7 -1.17 11.89 10.85
N ALA A 8 -1.72 10.74 10.48
CA ALA A 8 -1.28 9.98 9.32
C ALA A 8 -1.86 10.59 8.04
N HIS A 9 -1.00 10.90 7.06
CA HIS A 9 -1.43 11.41 5.75
C HIS A 9 -2.16 10.34 4.90
N PHE A 10 -1.95 9.08 5.22
CA PHE A 10 -2.55 7.94 4.54
C PHE A 10 -2.82 6.83 5.56
N ILE A 11 -4.02 6.28 5.51
CA ILE A 11 -4.47 5.16 6.35
C ILE A 11 -5.03 4.12 5.39
N THR A 12 -4.55 2.89 5.50
CA THR A 12 -5.03 1.78 4.67
C THR A 12 -6.44 1.38 5.06
N GLU A 13 -7.24 0.96 4.09
CA GLU A 13 -8.59 0.44 4.31
C GLU A 13 -8.56 -0.95 4.95
N LYS A 14 -7.60 -1.80 4.51
CA LYS A 14 -7.41 -3.12 5.09
C LYS A 14 -6.80 -3.03 6.48
N ILE A 15 -7.19 -3.97 7.35
CA ILE A 15 -6.59 -4.12 8.68
C ILE A 15 -5.22 -4.82 8.62
N ALA A 16 -4.42 -4.61 9.67
CA ALA A 16 -3.10 -5.21 9.81
C ALA A 16 -3.19 -6.74 9.74
N GLY A 17 -2.26 -7.37 8.99
CA GLY A 17 -2.25 -8.82 8.75
C GLY A 17 -3.18 -9.29 7.61
N TYR A 18 -4.11 -8.45 7.14
CA TYR A 18 -5.06 -8.80 6.07
C TYR A 18 -4.81 -8.01 4.78
N GLY A 19 -3.58 -7.53 4.60
CA GLY A 19 -3.16 -6.82 3.38
C GLY A 19 -3.01 -5.31 3.50
N ALA A 20 -3.10 -4.72 4.71
CA ALA A 20 -2.78 -3.31 4.95
C ALA A 20 -1.42 -2.90 4.35
N VAL A 21 -0.36 -3.66 4.65
CA VAL A 21 0.99 -3.36 4.14
C VAL A 21 1.04 -3.49 2.62
N ARG A 22 0.37 -4.50 2.05
CA ARG A 22 0.32 -4.68 0.59
C ARG A 22 -0.35 -3.50 -0.10
N GLU A 23 -1.42 -2.98 0.48
CA GLU A 23 -2.11 -1.77 0.01
C GLU A 23 -1.20 -0.54 0.06
N ALA A 24 -0.47 -0.34 1.16
CA ALA A 24 0.50 0.75 1.28
C ALA A 24 1.65 0.63 0.25
N CYS A 25 2.19 -0.58 0.03
CA CYS A 25 3.19 -0.81 -1.01
C CYS A 25 2.65 -0.47 -2.40
N ASP A 26 1.42 -0.89 -2.72
CA ASP A 26 0.78 -0.60 -4.00
C ASP A 26 0.56 0.91 -4.18
N PHE A 27 0.11 1.61 -3.14
CA PHE A 27 -0.06 3.07 -3.15
C PHE A 27 1.25 3.78 -3.50
N ILE A 28 2.35 3.44 -2.83
CA ILE A 28 3.67 4.03 -3.08
C ILE A 28 4.16 3.71 -4.50
N MET A 29 4.08 2.45 -4.93
CA MET A 29 4.55 2.05 -6.26
C MET A 29 3.73 2.68 -7.38
N LYS A 30 2.43 2.90 -7.17
CA LYS A 30 1.58 3.63 -8.13
C LYS A 30 1.96 5.10 -8.21
N ALA A 31 2.21 5.76 -7.07
CA ALA A 31 2.67 7.15 -7.04
C ALA A 31 4.02 7.35 -7.71
N GLN A 32 4.86 6.31 -7.77
CA GLN A 32 6.18 6.32 -8.42
C GLN A 32 6.17 5.74 -9.84
N ASP A 33 5.01 5.33 -10.38
CA ASP A 33 4.87 4.64 -11.67
C ASP A 33 5.75 3.36 -11.81
N THR A 34 6.04 2.70 -10.70
CA THR A 34 6.87 1.48 -10.67
C THR A 34 6.04 0.19 -10.54
N TYR A 35 4.76 0.31 -10.19
CA TYR A 35 3.88 -0.84 -9.92
C TYR A 35 3.89 -1.86 -11.06
N GLY A 36 3.63 -1.42 -12.29
CA GLY A 36 3.54 -2.30 -13.48
C GLY A 36 4.83 -3.08 -13.74
N LYS A 37 5.99 -2.44 -13.55
CA LYS A 37 7.30 -3.10 -13.69
C LYS A 37 7.51 -4.19 -12.64
N VAL A 38 7.08 -3.94 -11.39
CA VAL A 38 7.25 -4.88 -10.27
C VAL A 38 6.33 -6.09 -10.40
N ILE A 39 5.08 -5.91 -10.84
CA ILE A 39 4.11 -7.00 -10.97
C ILE A 39 4.32 -7.83 -12.26
N ALA A 40 4.84 -7.26 -13.33
CA ALA A 40 4.98 -7.93 -14.64
C ALA A 40 5.62 -9.34 -14.60
N PRO A 41 6.67 -9.63 -13.80
CA PRO A 41 7.26 -10.98 -13.75
C PRO A 41 6.33 -12.07 -13.23
N TYR A 42 5.28 -11.72 -12.50
CA TYR A 42 4.38 -12.65 -11.81
C TYR A 42 3.04 -12.87 -12.50
N LEU A 43 2.72 -12.11 -13.56
CA LEU A 43 1.46 -12.21 -14.33
C LEU A 43 1.59 -13.04 -15.62
N LYS A 44 2.49 -14.03 -15.62
CA LYS A 44 2.66 -14.96 -16.74
C LYS A 44 1.72 -16.14 -16.64
#